data_AF-A0A7Z9BYB3-F1
#
_entry.id   AF-A0A7Z9BYB3-F1
#
_cell.length_a   1.000
_cell.length_b   1.000
_cell.length_c   1.000
_cell.angle_alpha   90.00
_cell.angle_beta   90.00
_cell.angle_gamma   90.00
#
_symmetry.space_group_name_H-M   'P 1'
#
loop_
_entity.id
_entity.type
_entity.pdbx_description
1 polymer ?
#
loop_
_entity_poly.entity_id
_entity_poly.type
_entity_poly.pdbx_seq_one_letter_code
_entity_poly.pdbx_strand_id
1 'polypeptide(L)' 'MANSVEFKAKIQQGIIEIPEEYQQDLREENEVTVIILKQPKRISQTGIIAELTQNPISVPGVRKLTKDDIHQL' A
#
# COMPACT_ATOMS: atom_id res chain seq x y z
N MET A 1 -1.30 14.09 -29.54
CA MET A 1 -1.04 14.32 -28.10
C MET A 1 -1.92 13.33 -27.36
N ALA A 2 -1.40 12.58 -26.39
CA ALA A 2 -2.21 11.61 -25.66
C ALA A 2 -3.21 12.37 -24.77
N ASN A 3 -4.51 12.18 -25.01
CA ASN A 3 -5.58 12.74 -24.20
C ASN A 3 -5.83 11.80 -23.01
N SER A 4 -5.13 12.03 -21.90
CA SER A 4 -5.17 11.14 -20.73
C SER A 4 -5.45 11.92 -19.46
N VAL A 5 -6.35 11.41 -18.63
CA VAL A 5 -6.72 11.97 -17.32
C VAL A 5 -6.18 11.07 -16.22
N GLU A 6 -5.48 11.64 -15.24
CA GLU A 6 -4.99 10.93 -14.06
C GLU A 6 -5.73 11.43 -12.81
N PHE A 7 -6.31 10.51 -12.04
CA PHE A 7 -6.98 10.83 -10.79
C PHE A 7 -6.79 9.74 -9.73
N LYS A 8 -7.04 10.10 -8.47
CA LYS A 8 -7.02 9.16 -7.34
C LYS A 8 -8.44 8.84 -6.93
N ALA A 9 -8.83 7.58 -7.06
CA ALA A 9 -10.12 7.07 -6.60
C ALA A 9 -9.95 5.91 -5.62
N LYS A 10 -10.94 5.74 -4.74
CA LYS A 10 -11.03 4.57 -3.87
C LYS A 10 -11.71 3.44 -4.64
N ILE A 11 -11.19 2.22 -4.49
CA ILE A 11 -11.85 1.02 -4.99
C ILE A 11 -12.85 0.56 -3.93
N GLN A 12 -14.14 0.54 -4.27
CA GLN A 12 -15.20 0.04 -3.40
C GLN A 12 -15.83 -1.20 -4.03
N GLN A 13 -15.74 -2.35 -3.36
CA GLN A 13 -16.28 -3.62 -3.85
C GLN A 13 -15.82 -4.01 -5.28
N GLY A 14 -14.60 -3.61 -5.66
CA GLY A 14 -14.06 -3.87 -7.00
C GLY A 14 -14.45 -2.84 -8.06
N ILE A 15 -15.22 -1.81 -7.69
CA ILE A 15 -15.65 -0.72 -8.58
C ILE A 15 -14.76 0.50 -8.36
N ILE A 16 -14.32 1.10 -9.46
CA ILE A 16 -13.67 2.42 -9.50
C ILE A 16 -14.69 3.41 -10.05
N GLU A 17 -15.12 4.36 -9.23
CA GLU A 17 -15.99 5.44 -9.66
C GLU A 17 -15.14 6.60 -10.19
N ILE A 18 -15.52 7.13 -11.36
CA ILE A 18 -14.91 8.33 -11.94
C ILE A 18 -15.41 9.55 -11.13
N PRO A 19 -14.51 10.34 -10.51
CA PRO A 19 -14.90 11.55 -9.80
C PRO A 19 -15.62 12.54 -10.72
N GLU A 20 -16.61 13.26 -10.18
CA GLU A 20 -17.48 14.17 -10.94
C GLU A 20 -16.71 15.18 -11.80
N GLU A 21 -15.59 15.68 -11.28
CA GLU A 21 -14.71 16.65 -11.94
C GLU A 21 -14.11 16.16 -13.26
N TYR A 22 -14.03 14.83 -13.48
CA TYR A 22 -13.49 14.22 -14.70
C TYR A 22 -14.59 13.61 -15.58
N GLN A 23 -15.85 13.62 -15.16
CA GLN A 23 -16.93 12.98 -15.92
C GLN A 23 -17.22 13.71 -17.24
N GLN A 24 -17.08 15.04 -17.30
CA GLN A 24 -17.29 15.77 -18.55
C GLN A 24 -16.26 15.40 -19.61
N ASP A 25 -14.99 15.25 -19.21
CA ASP A 25 -13.90 14.93 -20.12
C ASP A 25 -14.00 13.49 -20.67
N LEU A 26 -14.69 12.60 -19.95
CA LEU A 26 -14.82 11.18 -20.28
C LEU A 26 -16.19 10.79 -20.86
N ARG A 27 -17.10 11.76 -21.08
CA ARG A 27 -18.46 11.51 -21.60
C ARG A 27 -18.53 11.20 -23.10
N GLU A 28 -17.57 11.69 -23.88
CA GLU A 28 -17.64 11.62 -25.36
C GLU A 28 -16.84 10.46 -25.96
N GLU A 29 -16.10 9.71 -25.14
CA GLU A 29 -15.16 8.67 -25.58
C GLU A 29 -15.77 7.27 -25.31
N ASN A 30 -16.02 6.49 -26.35
CA ASN A 30 -16.70 5.19 -26.26
C ASN A 30 -15.83 4.06 -25.67
N GLU A 31 -14.51 4.22 -25.63
CA GLU A 31 -13.57 3.19 -25.16
C GLU A 31 -12.35 3.85 -24.53
N VAL A 32 -12.02 3.45 -23.29
CA VAL A 32 -10.89 4.00 -22.53
C VAL A 32 -9.95 2.89 -22.07
N THR A 33 -8.65 3.16 -22.10
CA THR A 33 -7.64 2.29 -21.48
C THR A 33 -7.40 2.74 -20.04
N VAL A 34 -7.58 1.82 -19.08
CA VAL A 34 -7.41 2.11 -17.65
C VAL A 34 -6.10 1.52 -17.13
N ILE A 35 -5.26 2.36 -16.51
CA ILE A 35 -4.02 1.93 -15.84
C ILE A 35 -4.20 2.06 -14.33
N ILE A 36 -4.14 0.95 -13.60
CA ILE A 36 -4.32 0.93 -12.14
C ILE A 36 -2.97 0.82 -11.44
N LEU A 37 -2.53 1.91 -10.81
CA LEU A 37 -1.34 1.93 -9.96
C LEU A 37 -1.74 1.66 -8.50
N LYS A 38 -1.43 0.47 -8.00
CA LYS A 38 -1.69 0.12 -6.59
C LYS A 38 -0.71 0.86 -5.70
N GLN A 39 -1.22 1.69 -4.80
CA GLN A 39 -0.40 2.21 -3.72
C GLN A 39 -0.07 1.06 -2.76
N PRO A 40 1.20 0.92 -2.33
CA PRO A 40 1.53 -0.06 -1.31
C PRO A 40 0.70 0.22 -0.07
N LYS A 41 0.04 -0.82 0.48
CA LYS A 41 -0.57 -0.70 1.80
C LYS A 41 0.53 -0.25 2.74
N ARG A 42 0.40 0.96 3.29
CA ARG A 42 1.24 1.37 4.41
C ARG A 42 0.88 0.42 5.54
N ILE A 43 1.76 -0.55 5.82
CA ILE A 43 1.72 -1.27 7.08
C ILE A 43 1.75 -0.18 8.13
N SER A 44 0.78 -0.19 9.04
CA SER A 44 0.73 0.82 10.09
C SER A 44 2.10 0.84 10.77
N GLN A 45 2.80 1.97 10.70
CA GLN A 45 4.03 2.18 11.47
C GLN A 45 3.74 2.23 12.97
N THR A 46 2.47 2.26 13.34
CA THR A 46 1.98 2.29 14.71
C THR A 46 1.25 0.98 15.04
N GLY A 47 1.56 0.42 16.21
CA GLY A 47 1.02 -0.85 16.68
C GLY A 47 2.07 -1.63 17.47
N ILE A 48 1.63 -2.54 18.34
CA ILE A 48 2.50 -3.26 19.29
C ILE A 48 3.63 -4.01 18.57
N ILE A 49 3.34 -4.65 17.43
CA ILE A 49 4.37 -5.36 16.65
C ILE A 49 5.42 -4.42 16.06
N ALA A 50 4.99 -3.25 15.57
CA ALA A 50 5.90 -2.24 15.03
C ALA A 50 6.82 -1.67 16.13
N GLU A 51 6.25 -1.40 17.31
CA GLU A 51 6.99 -0.94 18.48
C GLU A 51 8.01 -1.97 18.96
N LEU A 52 7.62 -3.24 19.09
CA LEU A 52 8.51 -4.32 19.53
C LEU A 52 9.62 -4.64 18.52
N THR A 53 9.40 -4.37 17.24
CA THR A 53 10.43 -4.54 16.21
C THR A 53 11.53 -3.49 16.35
N GLN A 54 11.18 -2.25 16.70
CA GLN A 54 12.14 -1.15 16.91
C GLN A 54 12.75 -1.18 18.31
N ASN A 55 11.97 -1.58 19.32
CA ASN A 55 12.34 -1.61 20.73
C ASN A 55 12.07 -3.02 21.31
N PRO A 56 12.93 -4.01 21.02
CA PRO A 56 12.73 -5.37 21.50
C PRO A 56 12.88 -5.45 23.01
N ILE A 57 11.82 -5.90 23.69
CA ILE A 57 11.85 -6.16 25.13
C ILE A 57 12.71 -7.38 25.46
N SER A 58 13.44 -7.31 26.57
CA SER A 58 14.19 -8.45 27.09
C SER A 58 13.26 -9.30 27.97
N VAL A 59 13.03 -10.55 27.55
CA VAL A 59 12.23 -11.52 28.31
C VAL A 59 13.18 -12.54 28.94
N PRO A 60 13.09 -12.82 30.26
CA PRO A 60 13.91 -13.87 30.89
C PRO A 60 13.78 -15.21 30.16
N GLY A 61 14.89 -15.88 29.90
CA GLY A 61 14.93 -17.16 29.19
C GLY A 61 14.91 -17.05 27.65
N VAL A 62 14.69 -15.86 27.08
CA VAL A 62 14.79 -15.64 25.63
C VAL A 62 16.18 -15.10 25.29
N ARG A 63 17.00 -15.92 24.64
CA ARG A 63 18.33 -15.50 24.17
C ARG A 63 18.18 -14.58 22.96
N LYS A 64 18.78 -13.39 23.03
CA LYS A 64 18.99 -12.55 21.83
C LYS A 64 20.08 -13.22 20.99
N LEU A 65 19.66 -13.91 19.93
CA LEU A 65 20.60 -14.50 18.97
C LEU A 65 21.12 -13.40 18.06
N THR A 66 22.44 -13.31 17.98
CA THR A 66 23.11 -12.51 16.96
C THR A 66 23.04 -13.23 15.62
N LYS A 67 23.33 -12.50 14.53
CA LYS A 67 23.39 -13.10 13.19
C LYS A 67 24.41 -14.24 13.14
N ASP A 68 25.54 -14.09 13.82
CA ASP A 68 26.58 -15.12 13.90
C ASP A 68 26.11 -16.34 14.69
N ASP A 69 25.34 -16.15 15.78
CA ASP A 69 24.73 -17.26 16.51
C ASP A 69 23.78 -18.09 15.62
N ILE A 70 23.04 -17.44 14.70
CA ILE A 70 22.10 -18.11 13.81
C ILE A 70 22.83 -18.89 12.71
N HIS A 71 23.93 -18.35 12.17
CA HIS A 71 24.70 -19.02 11.14
C HIS A 71 25.47 -20.26 11.63
N GLN A 72 25.58 -20.44 12.94
CA GLN A 72 26.27 -21.56 13.58
C GLN A 72 25.31 -22.63 14.13
N LEU A 73 23.99 -22.47 13.93
CA LEU A 73 22.97 -23.52 14.17
C LEU A 73 22.88 -24.47 12.98
#